data_AF-A0A3E0E6Y0-F1
#
_entry.id   AF-A0A3E0E6Y0-F1
#
_cell.length_a   1.000
_cell.length_b   1.000
_cell.length_c   1.000
_cell.angle_alpha   90.00
_cell.angle_beta   90.00
_cell.angle_gamma   90.00
#
_symmetry.space_group_name_H-M   'P 1'
#
loop_
_entity.id
_entity.type
_entity.pdbx_description
1 polymer ?
#
loop_
_entity_poly.entity_id
_entity_poly.type
_entity_poly.pdbx_seq_one_letter_code
_entity_poly.pdbx_strand_id
1 'polypeptide(L)'
;MFENVDELIEVNMKLLYASKSQYMMRINFKDEYGFNLKNSKAFADILVKKGIILLESSQGFRCDLTDLGRQIYINGGWIKYMRTSEPFSAINSEITIDSQVKKNKKSLFKKIMIASIIILVLCFFITLITVEIFHKQ
;
A
#
# COMPACT_ATOMS: atom_id res chain seq x y z
N MET A 1 -11.84 4.77 20.89
CA MET A 1 -10.69 5.10 20.02
C MET A 1 -10.75 4.14 18.85
N PHE A 2 -10.43 4.56 17.61
CA PHE A 2 -10.40 3.59 16.51
C PHE A 2 -9.25 2.61 16.77
N GLU A 3 -9.48 1.31 16.58
CA GLU A 3 -8.45 0.28 16.83
C GLU A 3 -7.43 0.22 15.68
N ASN A 4 -7.85 0.63 14.48
CA ASN A 4 -7.12 0.55 13.22
C ASN A 4 -6.90 1.94 12.59
N VAL A 5 -6.53 2.94 13.41
CA VAL A 5 -6.39 4.34 12.96
C VAL A 5 -5.49 4.45 11.73
N ASP A 6 -4.35 3.76 11.71
CA ASP A 6 -3.35 3.92 10.65
C ASP A 6 -3.83 3.34 9.32
N GLU A 7 -4.53 2.20 9.34
CA GLU A 7 -5.19 1.61 8.17
C GLU A 7 -6.29 2.54 7.64
N LEU A 8 -7.09 3.12 8.54
CA LEU A 8 -8.12 4.09 8.16
C LEU A 8 -7.50 5.33 7.50
N ILE A 9 -6.38 5.83 8.02
CA ILE A 9 -5.67 6.96 7.42
C ILE A 9 -5.17 6.59 6.03
N GLU A 10 -4.54 5.43 5.86
CA GLU A 10 -4.03 4.97 4.57
C GLU A 10 -5.14 4.89 3.51
N VAL A 11 -6.26 4.26 3.84
CA VAL A 11 -7.42 4.13 2.95
C VAL A 11 -7.97 5.51 2.57
N ASN A 12 -8.16 6.39 3.55
CA ASN A 12 -8.79 7.68 3.29
C ASN A 12 -7.85 8.69 2.63
N MET A 13 -6.54 8.60 2.84
CA MET A 13 -5.56 9.40 2.10
C MET A 13 -5.57 9.05 0.62
N LYS A 14 -5.67 7.76 0.27
CA LYS A 14 -5.83 7.32 -1.11
C LYS A 14 -7.08 7.92 -1.76
N LEU A 15 -8.20 7.91 -1.04
CA LEU A 15 -9.47 8.48 -1.52
C LEU A 15 -9.40 10.00 -1.68
N LEU A 16 -8.83 10.71 -0.70
CA LEU A 16 -8.61 12.16 -0.76
C LEU A 16 -7.74 12.53 -1.95
N TYR A 17 -6.61 11.84 -2.15
CA TYR A 17 -5.68 12.15 -3.23
C TYR A 17 -6.25 11.84 -4.62
N ALA A 18 -7.06 10.78 -4.74
CA ALA A 18 -7.70 10.39 -6.00
C ALA A 18 -8.87 11.32 -6.40
N SER A 19 -9.41 12.12 -5.47
CA SER A 19 -10.43 13.12 -5.77
C SER A 19 -9.86 14.21 -6.69
N LYS A 20 -10.60 14.57 -7.75
CA LYS A 20 -10.17 15.56 -8.76
C LYS A 20 -9.73 16.90 -8.14
N SER A 21 -10.36 17.29 -7.05
CA SER A 21 -10.08 18.54 -6.33
C SER A 21 -9.38 18.31 -4.99
N GLN A 22 -8.91 17.08 -4.73
CA GLN A 22 -8.21 16.66 -3.51
C GLN A 22 -8.92 17.01 -2.20
N TYR A 23 -10.25 17.03 -2.24
CA TYR A 23 -11.10 17.16 -1.08
C TYR A 23 -12.14 16.05 -1.07
N MET A 24 -12.69 15.81 0.12
CA MET A 24 -13.79 14.90 0.33
C MET A 24 -14.66 15.41 1.48
N MET A 25 -15.96 15.14 1.42
CA MET A 25 -16.84 15.38 2.56
C MET A 25 -16.56 14.33 3.63
N ARG A 26 -16.46 14.75 4.89
CA ARG A 26 -16.19 13.89 6.04
C ARG A 26 -17.09 12.66 6.11
N ILE A 27 -18.38 12.82 5.77
CA ILE A 27 -19.36 11.72 5.73
C ILE A 27 -19.01 10.61 4.73
N ASN A 28 -18.12 10.88 3.78
CA ASN A 28 -17.65 9.94 2.76
C ASN A 28 -16.37 9.22 3.15
N PHE A 29 -15.80 9.50 4.33
CA PHE A 29 -14.70 8.69 4.85
C PHE A 29 -15.11 7.23 4.95
N LYS A 30 -14.18 6.35 4.60
CA LYS A 30 -14.41 4.92 4.49
C LYS A 30 -13.70 4.14 5.59
N ASP A 31 -14.30 3.04 5.99
CA ASP A 31 -13.59 1.99 6.72
C ASP A 31 -12.76 1.12 5.76
N GLU A 32 -12.05 0.14 6.31
CA GLU A 32 -11.21 -0.80 5.56
C GLU A 32 -12.00 -1.69 4.58
N TYR A 33 -13.32 -1.79 4.73
CA TYR A 33 -14.21 -2.56 3.85
C TYR A 33 -14.90 -1.68 2.80
N GLY A 34 -14.69 -0.36 2.85
CA GLY A 34 -15.27 0.61 1.91
C GLY A 34 -16.64 1.17 2.30
N PHE A 35 -17.15 0.86 3.50
CA PHE A 35 -18.38 1.46 4.03
C PHE A 35 -18.09 2.83 4.65
N ASN A 36 -19.13 3.66 4.78
CA ASN A 36 -18.96 4.97 5.41
C ASN A 36 -18.62 4.83 6.90
N LEU A 37 -17.58 5.53 7.34
CA LEU A 37 -17.11 5.53 8.70
C LEU A 37 -18.10 6.24 9.63
N LYS A 38 -18.69 5.50 10.57
CA LYS A 38 -19.73 6.02 11.50
C LYS A 38 -19.25 7.24 12.30
N ASN A 39 -18.02 7.19 12.81
CA ASN A 39 -17.44 8.25 13.64
C ASN A 39 -16.57 9.23 12.85
N SER A 40 -17.00 9.58 11.63
CA SER A 40 -16.22 10.39 10.70
C SER A 40 -15.77 11.77 11.24
N LYS A 41 -16.54 12.37 12.16
CA LYS A 41 -16.13 13.59 12.90
C LYS A 41 -14.83 13.39 13.68
N ALA A 42 -14.82 12.40 14.56
CA ALA A 42 -13.64 12.11 15.38
C ALA A 42 -12.43 11.72 14.51
N PHE A 43 -12.67 11.04 13.39
CA PHE A 43 -11.60 10.69 12.46
C PHE A 43 -11.01 11.93 11.74
N ALA A 44 -11.85 12.88 11.32
CA ALA A 44 -11.38 14.14 10.75
C ALA A 44 -10.48 14.90 11.74
N ASP A 45 -10.88 14.95 13.02
CA ASP A 45 -10.10 15.62 14.05
C ASP A 45 -8.71 14.98 14.23
N ILE A 46 -8.60 13.65 14.08
CA ILE A 46 -7.32 12.94 14.10
C ILE A 46 -6.45 13.35 12.90
N LEU A 47 -7.03 13.40 11.70
CA LEU A 47 -6.30 13.80 10.48
C LEU A 47 -5.82 15.25 10.55
N VAL A 48 -6.62 16.16 11.11
CA VAL A 48 -6.25 17.56 11.37
C VAL A 48 -5.08 17.63 12.35
N LYS A 49 -5.15 16.92 13.48
CA LYS A 49 -4.06 16.88 14.46
C LYS A 49 -2.76 16.33 13.87
N LYS A 50 -2.85 15.44 12.89
CA LYS A 50 -1.70 14.89 12.15
C LYS A 50 -1.23 15.79 10.99
N GLY A 51 -1.90 16.92 10.76
CA GLY A 51 -1.57 17.85 9.68
C GLY A 51 -1.85 17.32 8.27
N ILE A 52 -2.64 16.25 8.13
CA ILE A 52 -2.91 15.59 6.83
C ILE A 52 -3.99 16.33 6.06
N ILE A 53 -4.98 16.89 6.76
CA ILE A 53 -6.09 17.63 6.17
C ILE A 53 -6.30 18.98 6.85
N LEU A 54 -7.00 19.85 6.15
CA LEU A 54 -7.65 21.04 6.69
C LEU A 54 -9.17 20.86 6.60
N LEU A 55 -9.88 21.44 7.58
CA LEU A 55 -11.33 21.54 7.53
C LEU A 55 -11.73 22.89 6.96
N GLU A 56 -12.79 22.89 6.16
CA GLU A 56 -13.44 24.12 5.74
C GLU A 56 -13.92 24.93 6.96
N SER A 57 -13.66 26.24 6.94
CA SER A 57 -13.92 27.16 8.05
C SER A 57 -15.41 27.37 8.38
N SER A 58 -16.30 27.11 7.43
CA SER A 58 -17.74 27.39 7.57
C SER A 58 -18.44 26.36 8.47
N GLN A 59 -18.42 25.09 8.06
CA GLN A 59 -19.17 24.01 8.70
C GLN A 59 -18.29 22.79 9.03
N GLY A 60 -17.02 22.78 8.62
CA GLY A 60 -16.09 21.68 8.88
C GLY A 60 -16.51 20.33 8.31
N PHE A 61 -17.36 20.32 7.27
CA PHE A 61 -17.78 19.10 6.59
C PHE A 61 -16.84 18.71 5.46
N ARG A 62 -16.30 19.68 4.73
CA ARG A 62 -15.30 19.45 3.70
C ARG A 62 -13.91 19.31 4.33
N CYS A 63 -13.21 18.27 3.90
CA CYS A 63 -11.85 17.95 4.29
C CYS A 63 -10.95 18.08 3.06
N ASP A 64 -10.01 19.01 3.10
CA ASP A 64 -9.05 19.28 2.03
C ASP A 64 -7.68 18.71 2.39
N LEU A 65 -7.02 18.05 1.45
CA LEU A 65 -5.67 17.54 1.67
C LEU A 65 -4.66 18.71 1.78
N THR A 66 -3.82 18.68 2.81
CA THR A 66 -2.74 19.67 2.98
C THR A 66 -1.57 19.38 2.03
N ASP A 67 -0.62 20.31 1.94
CA ASP A 67 0.65 20.04 1.24
C ASP A 67 1.43 18.89 1.90
N LEU A 68 1.44 18.82 3.25
CA LEU A 68 2.03 17.72 3.98
C LEU A 68 1.35 16.39 3.63
N GLY A 69 0.01 16.34 3.66
CA GLY A 69 -0.76 15.16 3.30
C GLY A 69 -0.50 14.70 1.86
N ARG A 70 -0.40 15.64 0.90
CA ARG A 70 0.02 15.36 -0.48
C ARG A 70 1.42 14.72 -0.52
N GLN A 71 2.39 15.33 0.14
CA GLN A 71 3.77 14.83 0.15
C GLN A 71 3.88 13.44 0.77
N ILE A 72 3.19 13.20 1.90
CA ILE A 72 3.10 11.88 2.54
C ILE A 72 2.59 10.85 1.53
N TYR A 73 1.49 11.14 0.84
CA TYR A 73 0.90 10.22 -0.12
C TYR A 73 1.84 9.93 -1.31
N ILE A 74 2.38 10.98 -1.94
CA ILE A 74 3.32 10.87 -3.07
C ILE A 74 4.56 10.05 -2.67
N ASN A 75 5.03 10.20 -1.44
CA ASN A 75 6.19 9.46 -0.92
C ASN A 75 5.89 8.03 -0.49
N GLY A 76 4.66 7.53 -0.75
CA GLY A 76 4.29 6.13 -0.58
C GLY A 76 3.32 5.85 0.56
N GLY A 77 2.56 6.86 1.00
CA GLY A 77 1.42 6.69 1.89
C GLY A 77 1.75 6.88 3.37
N TRP A 78 0.70 6.83 4.18
CA TRP A 78 0.75 7.02 5.62
C TRP A 78 1.55 5.92 6.31
N ILE A 79 1.34 4.66 5.95
CA ILE A 79 2.05 3.53 6.55
C ILE A 79 3.55 3.63 6.29
N LYS A 80 3.95 4.05 5.08
CA LYS A 80 5.37 4.26 4.78
C LYS A 80 5.91 5.46 5.55
N TYR A 81 5.16 6.56 5.59
CA TYR A 81 5.53 7.73 6.38
C TYR A 81 5.81 7.34 7.83
N MET A 82 4.88 6.66 8.50
CA MET A 82 5.05 6.16 9.88
C MET A 82 6.28 5.27 10.07
N ARG A 83 6.64 4.45 9.07
CA ARG A 83 7.85 3.61 9.11
C ARG A 83 9.14 4.39 8.90
N THR A 84 9.08 5.50 8.17
CA THR A 84 10.22 6.38 7.91
C THR A 84 10.34 7.53 8.91
N SER A 85 9.27 7.81 9.64
CA SER A 85 9.12 8.88 10.61
C SER A 85 9.10 8.31 12.04
N GLU A 86 10.06 7.46 12.40
CA GLU A 86 10.49 7.43 13.80
C GLU A 86 11.30 8.71 14.09
N PRO A 87 11.15 9.27 15.30
CA PRO A 87 11.03 10.70 15.53
C PRO A 87 12.36 11.44 15.35
N PHE A 88 12.28 12.77 15.39
CA PHE A 88 13.37 13.68 15.79
C PHE A 88 14.05 13.32 17.15
N SER A 89 13.96 12.09 17.65
CA SER A 89 14.57 11.62 18.90
C SER A 89 15.00 10.15 18.96
N ALA A 90 15.12 9.39 17.86
CA ALA A 90 15.59 8.00 17.93
C ALA A 90 16.52 7.60 16.78
N ILE A 91 17.66 8.31 16.68
CA ILE A 91 18.88 7.73 16.12
C ILE A 91 19.32 6.68 17.15
N ASN A 92 18.99 5.40 16.95
CA ASN A 92 19.69 4.20 17.44
C ASN A 92 18.78 2.96 17.37
N SER A 93 18.57 2.45 16.16
CA SER A 93 18.17 1.05 15.93
C SER A 93 18.39 0.70 14.45
N GLU A 94 19.63 0.89 14.01
CA GLU A 94 20.19 -0.09 13.08
C GLU A 94 19.92 -1.48 13.64
N ILE A 95 19.67 -2.44 12.75
CA ILE A 95 19.47 -3.86 13.01
C ILE A 95 17.97 -4.23 13.19
N THR A 96 17.49 -5.09 12.29
CA THR A 96 16.35 -6.03 12.43
C THR A 96 15.06 -5.88 11.60
N ILE A 97 15.04 -5.32 10.38
CA ILE A 97 13.93 -5.62 9.41
C ILE A 97 14.41 -5.86 7.96
N ASP A 98 15.62 -6.41 7.74
CA ASP A 98 16.00 -6.99 6.42
C ASP A 98 15.59 -8.48 6.31
N SER A 99 14.97 -9.06 7.34
CA SER A 99 14.72 -10.51 7.44
C SER A 99 13.41 -10.98 6.81
N GLN A 100 12.30 -10.24 7.00
CA GLN A 100 10.96 -10.76 6.62
C GLN A 100 10.53 -10.42 5.20
N VAL A 101 10.84 -9.22 4.68
CA VAL A 101 10.52 -8.85 3.29
C VAL A 101 11.40 -9.62 2.29
N LYS A 102 12.65 -9.90 2.67
CA LYS A 102 13.59 -10.70 1.87
C LYS A 102 13.16 -12.18 1.81
N LYS A 103 12.60 -12.74 2.88
CA LYS A 103 12.09 -14.13 2.91
C LYS A 103 10.92 -14.36 1.95
N ASN A 104 9.93 -13.47 1.93
CA ASN A 104 8.76 -13.63 1.04
C ASN A 104 9.11 -13.43 -0.44
N LYS A 105 9.97 -12.46 -0.76
CA LYS A 105 10.41 -12.26 -2.15
C LYS A 105 11.29 -13.42 -2.65
N LYS A 106 12.21 -13.93 -1.83
CA LYS A 106 13.09 -15.07 -2.18
C LYS A 106 12.32 -16.39 -2.34
N SER A 107 11.25 -16.58 -1.56
CA SER A 107 10.36 -17.75 -1.67
C SER A 107 9.61 -17.79 -3.01
N LEU A 108 9.13 -16.64 -3.49
CA LEU A 108 8.42 -16.55 -4.77
C LEU A 108 9.35 -16.73 -5.98
N PHE A 109 10.55 -16.13 -5.97
CA PHE A 109 11.52 -16.31 -7.06
C PHE A 109 11.99 -17.77 -7.21
N LYS A 110 12.14 -18.51 -6.10
CA LYS A 110 12.52 -19.94 -6.16
C LYS A 110 11.44 -20.79 -6.84
N LYS A 111 10.16 -20.51 -6.58
CA LYS A 111 9.04 -21.24 -7.21
C LYS A 111 8.96 -20.96 -8.72
N ILE A 112 9.18 -19.71 -9.14
CA ILE A 112 9.19 -19.32 -10.56
C ILE A 112 10.37 -19.96 -11.31
N MET A 113 11.56 -19.98 -10.71
CA MET A 113 12.75 -20.64 -11.29
C MET A 113 12.53 -22.13 -11.56
N ILE A 114 11.95 -22.86 -10.58
CA ILE A 114 11.69 -24.29 -10.72
C ILE A 114 10.67 -24.55 -11.84
N ALA A 115 9.59 -23.78 -11.91
CA ALA A 115 8.60 -23.89 -12.97
C ALA A 115 9.21 -23.66 -14.37
N SER A 116 10.10 -22.67 -14.50
CA SER A 116 10.78 -22.38 -15.76
C SER A 116 11.68 -23.53 -16.23
N ILE A 117 12.39 -24.20 -15.31
CA ILE A 117 13.26 -25.34 -15.66
C ILE A 117 12.44 -26.52 -16.15
N ILE A 118 11.32 -26.83 -15.47
CA ILE A 118 10.43 -27.95 -15.86
C ILE A 118 9.88 -27.73 -17.28
N ILE A 119 9.47 -26.51 -17.61
CA ILE A 119 8.96 -26.15 -18.94
C ILE A 119 10.04 -26.37 -20.01
N LEU A 120 11.27 -25.92 -19.77
CA LEU A 120 12.38 -26.10 -20.72
C LEU A 120 12.70 -27.58 -20.98
N VAL A 121 12.71 -28.40 -19.93
CA VAL A 121 12.96 -29.85 -20.06
C VAL A 121 11.84 -30.52 -20.86
N LEU A 122 10.58 -30.18 -20.60
CA LEU A 122 9.46 -30.72 -21.37
C LEU A 122 9.55 -30.32 -22.85
N CYS A 123 9.88 -29.07 -23.16
CA CYS A 123 10.10 -28.62 -24.54
C CYS A 123 11.23 -29.39 -25.23
N PHE A 124 12.31 -29.73 -24.50
CA PHE A 124 13.41 -30.52 -25.03
C PHE A 124 13.00 -31.96 -25.36
N PHE A 125 12.21 -32.60 -24.50
CA PHE A 125 11.71 -33.96 -24.80
C PHE A 125 10.73 -33.97 -25.97
N ILE A 126 9.84 -32.98 -26.07
CA ILE A 126 8.91 -32.86 -27.20
C ILE A 126 9.69 -32.71 -28.52
N THR A 127 10.72 -31.86 -28.54
CA THR A 127 11.55 -31.67 -29.73
C THR A 127 12.34 -32.94 -30.11
N LEU A 128 12.90 -33.67 -29.14
CA LEU A 128 13.55 -34.96 -29.39
C LEU A 128 12.58 -36.00 -29.98
N ILE A 129 11.39 -36.15 -29.39
CA ILE A 129 10.36 -37.07 -29.89
C ILE A 129 9.95 -36.69 -31.31
N THR A 130 9.76 -35.40 -31.57
CA THR A 130 9.40 -34.90 -32.92
C THR A 130 10.47 -35.26 -33.94
N VAL A 131 11.75 -35.02 -33.63
CA VAL A 131 12.86 -35.36 -34.52
C VAL A 131 12.97 -36.87 -34.76
N GLU A 132 12.78 -37.68 -33.72
CA GLU A 132 12.87 -39.14 -33.84
C GLU A 132 11.72 -39.74 -34.68
N ILE A 133 10.51 -39.17 -34.58
CA ILE A 133 9.36 -39.54 -35.42
C ILE A 133 9.62 -39.14 -36.88
N PHE A 134 10.10 -37.92 -37.12
CA PHE A 134 10.39 -37.43 -38.48
C PHE A 134 11.55 -38.16 -39.15
N HIS A 135 12.52 -38.68 -38.39
CA HIS A 135 13.64 -39.47 -38.93
C HIS A 135 13.26 -40.95 -39.18
N LYS A 136 12.15 -41.44 -38.62
CA LYS A 136 11.66 -42.82 -38.82
C LYS A 136 10.62 -42.95 -39.96
N GLN A 137 10.22 -41.83 -40.59
CA GLN A 137 9.49 -41.80 -41.86
C GLN A 137 10.45 -41.71 -43.04
#